data_AF-A0A7J8H7V6-F1
#
_entry.id   AF-A0A7J8H7V6-F1
#
_cell.length_a   1.000
_cell.length_b   1.000
_cell.length_c   1.000
_cell.angle_alpha   90.00
_cell.angle_beta   90.00
_cell.angle_gamma   90.00
#
_symmetry.space_group_name_H-M   'P 1'
#
loop_
_entity.id
_entity.type
_entity.pdbx_description
1 polymer ?
#
loop_
_entity_poly.entity_id
_entity_poly.type
_entity_poly.pdbx_seq_one_letter_code
_entity_poly.pdbx_strand_id
1 'polypeptide(L)'
;MDILLLLLFFMIIFAILGFYLFSPNPSDPYFSTLESSIVSLFVLLTTANFPDVMMPSYSRNPWSCVFFIVYLSIELYFIMNLLLAVVFDTFNDIEKRKFKSLLLHKRTAIQHAYRLLISQRRPAGISYRQFEGLMRFYKPRMSAGERYLTFKALNQSNTPLLSLKDFYDIYEVAALKWKAKRNKEHWFDELPRTAFLIFKGINILVKSKAFQYFMCKCKISQPWAPPLLSL
;
A
#
# COMPACT_ATOMS: atom_id res chain seq x y z
N MET A 1 17.47 -3.15 -17.50
CA MET A 1 18.94 -2.99 -17.59
C MET A 1 19.32 -2.19 -18.83
N ASP A 2 18.63 -2.41 -19.96
CA ASP A 2 18.93 -1.74 -21.23
C ASP A 2 18.77 -0.21 -21.16
N ILE A 3 17.76 0.28 -20.45
CA ILE A 3 17.50 1.74 -20.32
C ILE A 3 18.50 2.42 -19.38
N LEU A 4 18.99 1.71 -18.35
CA LEU A 4 20.05 2.24 -17.49
C LEU A 4 21.36 2.41 -18.27
N LEU A 5 21.67 1.44 -19.14
CA LEU A 5 22.82 1.54 -20.05
C LEU A 5 22.66 2.70 -21.03
N LEU A 6 21.45 2.91 -21.57
CA LEU A 6 21.13 4.08 -22.40
C LEU A 6 21.38 5.40 -21.65
N LEU A 7 20.93 5.50 -20.40
CA LEU A 7 21.13 6.68 -19.55
C LEU A 7 22.62 6.97 -19.33
N LEU A 8 23.40 5.95 -18.94
CA LEU A 8 24.85 6.12 -18.72
C LEU A 8 25.59 6.46 -20.01
N PHE A 9 25.17 5.91 -21.14
CA PHE A 9 25.75 6.21 -22.45
C PHE A 9 25.57 7.68 -22.84
N PHE A 10 24.35 8.22 -22.73
CA PHE A 10 24.09 9.64 -23.01
C PHE A 10 24.84 10.56 -22.03
N MET A 11 24.88 10.20 -20.75
CA MET A 11 25.61 10.95 -19.73
C MET A 11 27.10 11.08 -20.05
N ILE A 12 27.74 9.99 -20.48
CA ILE A 12 29.16 10.03 -20.85
C ILE A 12 29.39 10.90 -22.09
N ILE A 13 28.52 10.84 -23.09
CA ILE A 13 28.62 11.70 -24.28
C ILE A 13 28.50 13.18 -23.90
N PHE A 14 27.50 13.54 -23.09
CA PHE A 14 27.33 14.92 -22.61
C PHE A 14 28.47 15.35 -21.68
N ALA A 15 29.05 14.44 -20.89
CA ALA A 15 30.20 14.75 -20.04
C ALA A 15 31.46 15.06 -20.86
N ILE A 16 31.74 14.29 -21.91
CA ILE A 16 32.85 14.56 -22.83
C ILE A 16 32.62 15.88 -23.59
N LEU A 17 31.39 16.11 -24.05
CA LEU A 17 31.03 17.35 -24.74
C LEU A 17 31.13 18.57 -23.82
N GLY A 18 30.63 18.47 -22.59
CA GLY A 18 30.71 19.51 -21.57
C GLY A 18 32.16 19.82 -21.16
N PHE A 19 32.98 18.78 -20.98
CA PHE A 19 34.42 18.94 -20.77
C PHE A 19 35.07 19.71 -21.93
N TYR A 20 34.83 19.30 -23.18
CA TYR A 20 35.40 20.00 -24.34
C TYR A 20 34.94 21.46 -24.46
N LEU A 21 33.68 21.75 -24.13
CA LEU A 21 33.08 23.07 -24.27
C LEU A 21 33.48 24.05 -23.15
N PHE A 22 33.62 23.57 -21.91
CA PHE A 22 33.77 24.41 -20.71
C PHE A 22 35.13 24.30 -20.01
N SER A 23 35.96 23.29 -20.33
CA SER A 23 37.31 23.12 -19.77
C SER A 23 38.25 24.34 -19.94
N PRO A 24 38.19 25.14 -21.02
CA PRO A 24 39.02 26.34 -21.15
C PRO A 24 38.71 27.47 -20.16
N ASN A 25 37.73 27.30 -19.27
CA ASN A 25 37.37 28.28 -18.26
C ASN A 25 38.03 27.97 -16.90
N PRO A 26 39.07 28.70 -16.48
CA PRO A 26 39.73 28.46 -15.19
C PRO A 26 38.83 28.81 -13.99
N SER A 27 37.75 29.56 -14.20
CA SER A 27 36.76 29.91 -13.17
C SER A 27 35.68 28.84 -12.98
N ASP A 28 35.67 27.77 -13.80
CA ASP A 28 34.69 26.70 -13.72
C ASP A 28 35.30 25.44 -13.07
N PRO A 29 35.03 25.17 -11.78
CA PRO A 29 35.55 23.97 -11.12
C PRO A 29 34.85 22.68 -11.59
N TYR A 30 33.63 22.78 -12.15
CA TYR A 30 32.78 21.63 -12.45
C TYR A 30 33.25 20.84 -13.68
N PHE A 31 33.77 21.55 -14.71
CA PHE A 31 34.24 20.95 -15.97
C PHE A 31 35.77 20.96 -16.12
N SER A 32 36.50 21.00 -15.00
CA SER A 32 37.97 21.08 -14.97
C SER A 32 38.67 19.79 -15.42
N THR A 33 38.10 18.63 -15.09
CA THR A 33 38.58 17.30 -15.52
C THR A 33 37.41 16.46 -16.05
N LEU A 34 37.71 15.39 -16.79
CA LEU A 34 36.69 14.47 -17.30
C LEU A 34 35.91 13.79 -16.17
N GLU A 35 36.60 13.40 -15.08
CA GLU A 35 35.95 12.83 -13.90
C GLU A 35 35.02 13.83 -13.22
N SER A 36 35.49 15.06 -12.99
CA SER A 36 34.68 16.14 -12.41
C SER A 36 33.45 16.46 -13.27
N SER A 37 33.58 16.39 -14.61
CA SER A 37 32.48 16.61 -15.55
C SER A 37 31.41 15.51 -15.44
N ILE A 38 31.83 14.24 -15.37
CA ILE A 38 30.91 13.10 -15.18
C ILE A 38 30.16 13.24 -13.85
N VAL A 39 30.86 13.53 -12.75
CA VAL A 39 30.24 13.69 -11.44
C VAL A 39 29.29 14.89 -11.43
N SER A 40 29.69 16.03 -12.00
CA SER A 40 28.86 17.23 -12.05
C SER A 40 27.58 17.03 -12.84
N LEU A 41 27.63 16.31 -13.97
CA LEU A 41 26.44 15.93 -14.73
C LEU A 41 25.60 14.88 -14.03
N PHE A 42 26.21 13.88 -13.37
CA PHE A 42 25.47 12.92 -12.55
C PHE A 42 24.68 13.60 -11.41
N VAL A 43 25.27 14.60 -10.76
CA VAL A 43 24.57 15.40 -9.73
C VAL A 43 23.49 16.29 -10.37
N LEU A 44 23.76 16.85 -11.56
CA LEU A 44 22.80 17.66 -12.32
C LEU A 44 21.60 16.86 -12.80
N LEU A 45 21.78 15.58 -13.13
CA LEU A 45 20.71 14.64 -13.44
C LEU A 45 19.69 14.54 -12.30
N THR A 46 20.15 14.68 -11.04
CA THR A 46 19.29 14.75 -9.85
C THR A 46 18.83 16.17 -9.51
N THR A 47 19.19 17.16 -10.33
CA THR A 47 18.91 18.60 -10.15
C THR A 47 19.44 19.21 -8.84
N ALA A 48 20.37 18.52 -8.16
CA ALA A 48 20.85 18.93 -6.84
C ALA A 48 21.84 20.11 -6.86
N ASN A 49 22.48 20.36 -8.01
CA ASN A 49 23.47 21.43 -8.19
C ASN A 49 23.04 22.48 -9.23
N PHE A 50 21.75 22.55 -9.59
CA PHE A 50 21.21 23.61 -10.45
C PHE A 50 20.67 24.77 -9.59
N PRO A 51 20.99 26.05 -9.88
CA PRO A 51 21.71 26.56 -11.06
C PRO A 51 23.24 26.61 -10.93
N ASP A 52 23.81 26.27 -9.77
CA ASP A 52 25.22 26.50 -9.43
C ASP A 52 26.22 25.95 -10.46
N VAL A 53 25.99 24.74 -10.98
CA VAL A 53 26.84 24.09 -12.01
C VAL A 53 26.85 24.85 -13.35
N MET A 54 25.79 25.61 -13.64
CA MET A 54 25.64 26.37 -14.89
C MET A 54 26.24 27.78 -14.78
N MET A 55 26.28 28.37 -13.58
CA MET A 55 26.60 29.78 -13.37
C MET A 55 27.98 30.23 -13.93
N PRO A 56 29.09 29.48 -13.73
CA PRO A 56 30.39 29.89 -14.26
C PRO A 56 30.43 29.91 -15.80
N SER A 57 29.74 28.98 -16.44
CA SER A 57 29.66 28.86 -17.90
C SER A 57 28.67 29.87 -18.52
N TYR A 58 27.59 30.20 -17.80
CA TYR A 58 26.60 31.20 -18.21
C TYR A 58 27.12 32.64 -18.11
N SER A 59 27.88 32.95 -17.06
CA SER A 59 28.45 34.30 -16.88
C SER A 59 29.44 34.68 -17.98
N ARG A 60 30.12 33.68 -18.58
CA ARG A 60 31.05 33.87 -19.70
C ARG A 60 30.33 34.02 -21.04
N ASN A 61 29.31 33.21 -21.30
CA ASN A 61 28.50 33.29 -22.51
C ASN A 61 27.05 32.88 -22.21
N PRO A 62 26.05 33.76 -22.42
CA PRO A 62 24.66 33.42 -22.16
C PRO A 62 24.15 32.24 -23.00
N TRP A 63 24.75 31.98 -24.18
CA TRP A 63 24.40 30.84 -25.03
C TRP A 63 24.78 29.48 -24.43
N SER A 64 25.67 29.43 -23.43
CA SER A 64 26.02 28.20 -22.72
C SER A 64 24.82 27.55 -22.03
N CYS A 65 23.77 28.33 -21.70
CA CYS A 65 22.53 27.83 -21.10
C CYS A 65 21.84 26.76 -21.98
N VAL A 66 21.99 26.85 -23.31
CA VAL A 66 21.39 25.90 -24.26
C VAL A 66 21.87 24.47 -24.00
N PHE A 67 23.14 24.28 -23.64
CA PHE A 67 23.69 22.96 -23.30
C PHE A 67 22.94 22.34 -22.12
N PHE A 68 22.77 23.09 -21.03
CA PHE A 68 22.11 22.60 -19.81
C PHE A 68 20.61 22.36 -20.02
N ILE A 69 19.94 23.22 -20.81
CA ILE A 69 18.52 23.04 -21.15
C ILE A 69 18.32 21.76 -21.97
N VAL A 70 19.15 21.52 -22.99
CA VAL A 70 19.06 20.31 -23.82
C VAL A 70 19.38 19.06 -23.00
N TYR A 71 20.42 19.12 -22.16
CA TYR A 71 20.80 18.05 -21.25
C TYR A 71 19.64 17.66 -20.32
N LEU A 72 19.02 18.63 -19.63
CA LEU A 72 17.88 18.36 -18.74
C LEU A 72 16.65 17.87 -19.52
N SER A 73 16.40 18.40 -20.71
CA SER A 73 15.29 17.96 -21.57
C SER A 73 15.41 16.47 -21.93
N ILE A 74 16.61 16.03 -22.31
CA ILE A 74 16.85 14.66 -22.76
C ILE A 74 17.03 13.71 -21.56
N GLU A 75 17.92 14.01 -20.63
CA GLU A 75 18.24 13.04 -19.56
C GLU A 75 17.20 12.99 -18.45
N LEU A 76 16.69 14.14 -18.00
CA LEU A 76 15.73 14.19 -16.90
C LEU A 76 14.29 13.99 -17.40
N TYR A 77 13.84 14.74 -18.40
CA TYR A 77 12.43 14.67 -18.79
C TYR A 77 12.10 13.49 -19.70
N PHE A 78 13.05 13.04 -20.53
CA PHE A 78 12.80 11.92 -21.43
C PHE A 78 13.33 10.59 -20.85
N ILE A 79 14.64 10.47 -20.64
CA ILE A 79 15.25 9.18 -20.25
C ILE A 79 14.85 8.77 -18.83
N MET A 80 14.91 9.65 -17.83
CA MET A 80 14.53 9.29 -16.46
C MET A 80 13.06 8.93 -16.31
N ASN A 81 12.16 9.65 -16.98
CA ASN A 81 10.74 9.31 -16.97
C ASN A 81 10.45 7.96 -17.67
N LEU A 82 11.14 7.68 -18.79
CA LEU A 82 11.05 6.38 -19.46
C LEU A 82 11.59 5.26 -18.56
N LEU A 83 12.72 5.49 -17.88
CA LEU A 83 13.30 4.54 -16.94
C LEU A 83 12.31 4.24 -15.81
N LEU A 84 11.71 5.26 -15.22
CA LEU A 84 10.70 5.12 -14.16
C LEU A 84 9.50 4.30 -14.63
N ALA A 85 8.99 4.58 -15.84
CA ALA A 85 7.87 3.83 -16.42
C ALA A 85 8.19 2.34 -16.56
N VAL A 86 9.35 1.99 -17.12
CA VAL A 86 9.73 0.58 -17.31
C VAL A 86 10.04 -0.13 -16.00
N VAL A 87 10.67 0.56 -15.04
CA VAL A 87 10.88 0.00 -13.69
C VAL A 87 9.53 -0.26 -13.01
N PHE A 88 8.57 0.65 -13.15
CA PHE A 88 7.23 0.49 -12.61
C PHE A 88 6.48 -0.68 -13.24
N ASP A 89 6.49 -0.81 -14.57
CA ASP A 89 5.85 -1.92 -15.28
C ASP A 89 6.46 -3.27 -14.87
N THR A 90 7.79 -3.35 -14.83
CA THR A 90 8.47 -4.58 -14.40
C THR A 90 8.20 -4.93 -12.94
N PHE A 91 8.12 -3.93 -12.05
CA PHE A 91 7.74 -4.12 -10.66
C PHE A 91 6.30 -4.65 -10.54
N ASN A 92 5.35 -4.03 -11.23
CA ASN A 92 3.95 -4.46 -11.24
C ASN A 92 3.80 -5.89 -11.78
N ASP A 93 4.55 -6.25 -12.82
CA ASP A 93 4.55 -7.62 -13.36
C ASP A 93 5.12 -8.64 -12.37
N ILE A 94 6.16 -8.28 -11.63
CA ILE A 94 6.70 -9.11 -10.55
C ILE A 94 5.67 -9.25 -9.43
N GLU A 95 5.05 -8.16 -9.00
CA GLU A 95 4.02 -8.15 -7.96
C GLU A 95 2.82 -9.02 -8.36
N LYS A 96 2.31 -8.84 -9.58
CA LYS A 96 1.21 -9.63 -10.14
C LYS A 96 1.54 -11.11 -10.19
N ARG A 97 2.76 -11.49 -10.61
CA ARG A 97 3.23 -12.88 -10.61
C ARG A 97 3.34 -13.45 -9.20
N LYS A 98 3.90 -12.70 -8.25
CA LYS A 98 3.99 -13.08 -6.83
C LYS A 98 2.60 -13.28 -6.24
N PHE A 99 1.69 -12.34 -6.44
CA PHE A 99 0.31 -12.41 -5.96
C PHE A 99 -0.42 -13.62 -6.55
N LYS A 100 -0.29 -13.84 -7.88
CA LYS A 100 -0.87 -15.03 -8.53
C LYS A 100 -0.31 -16.33 -7.96
N SER A 101 1.01 -16.42 -7.75
CA SER A 101 1.66 -17.60 -7.16
C SER A 101 1.14 -17.87 -5.74
N LEU A 102 1.01 -16.82 -4.91
CA LEU A 102 0.46 -16.92 -3.56
C LEU A 102 -0.99 -17.40 -3.57
N LEU A 103 -1.84 -16.86 -4.45
CA LEU A 103 -3.22 -17.31 -4.59
C LEU A 103 -3.30 -18.77 -5.04
N LEU A 104 -2.47 -19.18 -5.99
CA LEU A 104 -2.40 -20.58 -6.44
C LEU A 104 -1.95 -21.49 -5.30
N HIS A 105 -0.94 -21.10 -4.52
CA HIS A 105 -0.46 -21.87 -3.37
C HIS A 105 -1.54 -22.01 -2.28
N LYS A 106 -2.27 -20.94 -1.97
CA LYS A 106 -3.45 -21.00 -1.09
C LYS A 106 -4.49 -21.98 -1.64
N ARG A 107 -4.78 -21.90 -2.94
CA ARG A 107 -5.78 -22.74 -3.61
C ARG A 107 -5.40 -24.21 -3.60
N THR A 108 -4.13 -24.55 -3.86
CA THR A 108 -3.65 -25.93 -3.80
C THR A 108 -3.66 -26.45 -2.36
N ALA A 109 -3.24 -25.66 -1.37
CA ALA A 109 -3.32 -26.02 0.04
C ALA A 109 -4.77 -26.34 0.47
N ILE A 110 -5.74 -25.53 0.06
CA ILE A 110 -7.17 -25.78 0.29
C ILE A 110 -7.61 -27.09 -0.38
N GLN A 111 -7.20 -27.34 -1.63
CA GLN A 111 -7.54 -28.59 -2.33
C GLN A 111 -6.96 -29.82 -1.62
N HIS A 112 -5.73 -29.74 -1.14
CA HIS A 112 -5.10 -30.81 -0.36
C HIS A 112 -5.83 -31.01 0.97
N ALA A 113 -6.13 -29.95 1.72
CA ALA A 113 -6.90 -30.02 2.95
C ALA A 113 -8.30 -30.61 2.72
N TYR A 114 -9.00 -30.18 1.67
CA TYR A 114 -10.32 -30.69 1.30
C TYR A 114 -10.29 -32.18 1.00
N ARG A 115 -9.29 -32.66 0.24
CA ARG A 115 -9.09 -34.08 -0.05
C ARG A 115 -8.84 -34.91 1.22
N LEU A 116 -8.11 -34.36 2.19
CA LEU A 116 -7.83 -35.04 3.47
C LEU A 116 -9.04 -35.05 4.42
N LEU A 117 -9.90 -34.03 4.34
CA LEU A 117 -11.07 -33.89 5.23
C LEU A 117 -12.27 -34.73 4.79
N ILE A 118 -12.39 -35.06 3.51
CA ILE A 118 -13.50 -35.89 3.00
C ILE A 118 -13.36 -37.33 3.48
N SER A 119 -14.49 -37.96 3.81
CA SER A 119 -14.51 -39.39 4.13
C SER A 119 -14.24 -40.25 2.89
N GLN A 120 -13.27 -41.16 2.99
CA GLN A 120 -12.92 -42.10 1.91
C GLN A 120 -14.08 -43.03 1.51
N ARG A 121 -15.08 -43.20 2.38
CA ARG A 121 -16.23 -44.10 2.15
C ARG A 121 -17.37 -43.45 1.35
N ARG A 122 -17.55 -42.13 1.43
CA ARG A 122 -18.55 -41.36 0.65
C ARG A 122 -18.07 -39.93 0.40
N PRO A 123 -17.51 -39.62 -0.78
CA PRO A 123 -17.01 -38.29 -1.09
C PRO A 123 -18.15 -37.34 -1.49
N ALA A 124 -19.02 -37.00 -0.54
CA ALA A 124 -20.14 -36.09 -0.77
C ALA A 124 -19.81 -34.62 -0.39
N GLY A 125 -18.85 -34.39 0.50
CA GLY A 125 -18.43 -33.07 0.97
C GLY A 125 -17.92 -33.08 2.41
N ILE A 126 -17.59 -31.92 2.96
CA ILE A 126 -17.12 -31.80 4.36
C ILE A 126 -18.32 -31.65 5.29
N SER A 127 -18.46 -32.54 6.25
CA SER A 127 -19.46 -32.45 7.33
C SER A 127 -19.04 -31.47 8.43
N TYR A 128 -20.00 -30.96 9.20
CA TYR A 128 -19.71 -30.06 10.31
C TYR A 128 -18.70 -30.65 11.32
N ARG A 129 -18.78 -31.96 11.63
CA ARG A 129 -17.84 -32.61 12.56
C ARG A 129 -16.39 -32.55 12.08
N GLN A 130 -16.15 -32.75 10.79
CA GLN A 130 -14.81 -32.67 10.18
C GLN A 130 -14.30 -31.22 10.18
N PHE A 131 -15.16 -30.28 9.82
CA PHE A 131 -14.84 -28.84 9.86
C PHE A 131 -14.54 -28.36 11.28
N GLU A 132 -15.31 -28.82 12.27
CA GLU A 132 -15.09 -28.50 13.68
C GLU A 132 -13.70 -28.97 14.13
N GLY A 133 -13.31 -30.20 13.75
CA GLY A 133 -11.98 -30.74 14.01
C GLY A 133 -10.87 -29.87 13.43
N LEU A 134 -11.00 -29.46 12.16
CA LEU A 134 -10.06 -28.54 11.51
C LEU A 134 -9.94 -27.21 12.29
N MET A 135 -11.07 -26.59 12.62
CA MET A 135 -11.09 -25.27 13.27
C MET A 135 -10.53 -25.28 14.69
N ARG A 136 -10.63 -26.39 15.41
CA ARG A 136 -9.99 -26.55 16.74
C ARG A 136 -8.47 -26.43 16.67
N PHE A 137 -7.83 -26.91 15.61
CA PHE A 137 -6.38 -26.80 15.42
C PHE A 137 -5.97 -25.53 14.68
N TYR A 138 -6.72 -25.14 13.64
CA TYR A 138 -6.39 -23.97 12.83
C TYR A 138 -6.58 -22.64 13.58
N LYS A 139 -7.63 -22.52 14.40
CA LYS A 139 -7.93 -21.30 15.18
C LYS A 139 -8.45 -21.67 16.58
N PRO A 140 -7.58 -22.10 17.50
CA PRO A 140 -7.97 -22.70 18.78
C PRO A 140 -8.73 -21.75 19.72
N ARG A 141 -8.52 -20.43 19.59
CA ARG A 141 -9.20 -19.40 20.41
C ARG A 141 -10.67 -19.16 20.02
N MET A 142 -11.17 -19.81 18.98
CA MET A 142 -12.51 -19.59 18.44
C MET A 142 -13.58 -20.38 19.19
N SER A 143 -14.66 -19.71 19.60
CA SER A 143 -15.74 -20.36 20.36
C SER A 143 -16.53 -21.36 19.51
N ALA A 144 -17.24 -22.30 20.13
CA ALA A 144 -18.04 -23.29 19.42
C ALA A 144 -19.15 -22.65 18.55
N GLY A 145 -19.80 -21.60 19.06
CA GLY A 145 -20.82 -20.86 18.31
C GLY A 145 -20.24 -20.14 17.09
N GLU A 146 -19.07 -19.52 17.24
CA GLU A 146 -18.39 -18.88 16.11
C GLU A 146 -17.98 -19.90 15.03
N ARG A 147 -17.51 -21.09 15.43
CA ARG A 147 -17.17 -22.19 14.50
C ARG A 147 -18.39 -22.65 13.71
N TYR A 148 -19.56 -22.69 14.33
CA TYR A 148 -20.81 -22.97 13.62
C TYR A 148 -21.20 -21.84 12.66
N LEU A 149 -21.03 -20.58 13.08
CA LEU A 149 -21.32 -19.42 12.22
C LEU A 149 -20.40 -19.36 11.00
N THR A 150 -19.11 -19.66 11.14
CA THR A 150 -18.22 -19.74 9.97
C THR A 150 -18.60 -20.87 9.04
N PHE A 151 -18.92 -22.06 9.57
CA PHE A 151 -19.41 -23.17 8.73
C PHE A 151 -20.66 -22.77 7.94
N LYS A 152 -21.61 -22.10 8.59
CA LYS A 152 -22.84 -21.61 7.95
C LYS A 152 -22.56 -20.53 6.92
N ALA A 153 -21.62 -19.62 7.19
CA ALA A 153 -21.26 -18.54 6.27
C ALA A 153 -20.48 -19.04 5.03
N LEU A 154 -19.72 -20.11 5.19
CA LEU A 154 -19.07 -20.82 4.08
C LEU A 154 -20.10 -21.52 3.17
N ASN A 155 -21.18 -22.04 3.74
CA ASN A 155 -22.16 -22.83 3.01
C ASN A 155 -23.13 -21.96 2.19
N GLN A 156 -22.72 -21.59 0.98
CA GLN A 156 -23.58 -20.85 0.04
C GLN A 156 -24.65 -21.74 -0.59
N SER A 157 -24.39 -23.05 -0.71
CA SER A 157 -25.28 -24.03 -1.34
C SER A 157 -26.47 -24.47 -0.48
N ASN A 158 -26.54 -24.06 0.79
CA ASN A 158 -27.55 -24.49 1.78
C ASN A 158 -27.68 -26.02 1.93
N THR A 159 -26.65 -26.78 1.54
CA THR A 159 -26.63 -28.24 1.70
C THR A 159 -26.04 -28.61 3.06
N PRO A 160 -26.28 -29.81 3.63
CA PRO A 160 -25.70 -30.19 4.92
C PRO A 160 -24.16 -30.41 4.86
N LEU A 161 -23.54 -30.25 3.70
CA LEU A 161 -22.12 -30.51 3.43
C LEU A 161 -21.50 -29.30 2.74
N LEU A 162 -20.21 -29.05 2.98
CA LEU A 162 -19.47 -28.03 2.22
C LEU A 162 -18.88 -28.64 0.96
N SER A 163 -19.15 -28.02 -0.19
CA SER A 163 -18.51 -28.35 -1.46
C SER A 163 -17.10 -27.75 -1.54
N LEU A 164 -16.29 -28.20 -2.50
CA LEU A 164 -14.96 -27.60 -2.74
C LEU A 164 -15.05 -26.12 -3.11
N LYS A 165 -16.12 -25.72 -3.81
CA LYS A 165 -16.35 -24.33 -4.21
C LYS A 165 -16.62 -23.46 -2.99
N ASP A 166 -17.49 -23.91 -2.09
CA ASP A 166 -17.79 -23.25 -0.81
C ASP A 166 -16.52 -23.14 0.05
N PHE A 167 -15.69 -24.18 0.05
CA PHE A 167 -14.49 -24.25 0.89
C PHE A 167 -13.33 -23.36 0.42
N TYR A 168 -13.35 -22.81 -0.80
CA TYR A 168 -12.30 -21.89 -1.27
C TYR A 168 -12.22 -20.60 -0.47
N ASP A 169 -13.34 -20.12 0.05
CA ASP A 169 -13.44 -18.86 0.78
C ASP A 169 -13.11 -19.00 2.27
N ILE A 170 -12.55 -20.16 2.69
CA ILE A 170 -12.23 -20.44 4.10
C ILE A 170 -11.30 -19.41 4.73
N TYR A 171 -10.30 -18.91 3.99
CA TYR A 171 -9.38 -17.91 4.53
C TYR A 171 -10.09 -16.58 4.82
N GLU A 172 -11.05 -16.19 4.00
CA GLU A 172 -11.80 -14.94 4.17
C GLU A 172 -12.80 -15.08 5.32
N VAL A 173 -13.60 -16.14 5.31
CA VAL A 173 -14.66 -16.35 6.31
C VAL A 173 -14.09 -16.67 7.69
N ALA A 174 -12.99 -17.43 7.78
CA ALA A 174 -12.36 -17.74 9.07
C ALA A 174 -11.66 -16.52 9.71
N ALA A 175 -11.31 -15.52 8.90
CA ALA A 175 -10.74 -14.26 9.40
C ALA A 175 -11.79 -13.34 10.03
N LEU A 176 -13.07 -13.52 9.71
CA LEU A 176 -14.16 -12.72 10.26
C LEU A 176 -14.29 -12.88 11.80
N LYS A 177 -14.71 -11.79 12.46
CA LYS A 177 -15.07 -11.77 13.88
C LYS A 177 -16.58 -11.68 14.01
N TRP A 178 -17.17 -12.66 14.67
CA TRP A 178 -18.62 -12.69 14.89
C TRP A 178 -18.98 -11.84 16.11
N LYS A 179 -19.93 -10.94 15.92
CA LYS A 179 -20.51 -10.16 17.01
C LYS A 179 -22.03 -10.24 16.92
N ALA A 180 -22.67 -10.55 18.05
CA ALA A 180 -24.12 -10.45 18.13
C ALA A 180 -24.52 -8.98 18.05
N LYS A 181 -25.42 -8.65 17.12
CA LYS A 181 -26.06 -7.33 17.09
C LYS A 181 -27.05 -7.27 18.25
N ARG A 182 -26.65 -6.62 19.35
CA ARG A 182 -27.51 -6.36 20.50
C ARG A 182 -28.13 -4.97 20.33
N ASN A 183 -29.46 -4.88 20.34
CA ASN A 183 -30.19 -3.60 20.25
C ASN A 183 -30.33 -2.89 21.60
N LYS A 184 -29.93 -3.51 22.71
CA LYS A 184 -30.00 -2.93 24.05
C LYS A 184 -28.66 -2.33 24.44
N GLU A 185 -28.67 -1.08 24.90
CA GLU A 185 -27.47 -0.45 25.43
C GLU A 185 -27.28 -0.86 26.89
N HIS A 186 -26.15 -1.49 27.20
CA HIS A 186 -25.83 -2.22 28.45
C HIS A 186 -26.03 -1.44 29.76
N TRP A 187 -26.12 -0.12 29.71
CA TRP A 187 -26.19 0.76 30.85
C TRP A 187 -27.62 1.07 31.29
N PHE A 188 -28.62 0.84 30.43
CA PHE A 188 -30.01 1.19 30.72
C PHE A 188 -30.77 0.16 31.54
N ASP A 189 -30.31 -1.09 31.59
CA ASP A 189 -31.03 -2.18 32.27
C ASP A 189 -30.82 -2.15 33.81
N GLU A 190 -29.79 -1.47 34.31
CA GLU A 190 -29.45 -1.40 35.75
C GLU A 190 -29.85 -0.07 36.44
N LEU A 191 -30.42 0.90 35.71
CA LEU A 191 -30.67 2.25 36.23
C LEU A 191 -32.11 2.46 36.74
N PRO A 192 -32.31 3.18 37.87
CA PRO A 192 -33.64 3.62 38.29
C PRO A 192 -34.28 4.56 37.25
N ARG A 193 -35.63 4.55 37.16
CA ARG A 193 -36.39 5.20 36.06
C ARG A 193 -36.09 6.70 35.85
N THR A 194 -35.70 7.41 36.89
CA THR A 194 -35.36 8.85 36.82
C THR A 194 -34.03 9.07 36.10
N ALA A 195 -33.00 8.28 36.41
CA ALA A 195 -31.71 8.34 35.73
C ALA A 195 -31.82 7.92 34.26
N PHE A 196 -32.69 6.94 33.96
CA PHE A 196 -32.96 6.50 32.59
C PHE A 196 -33.41 7.65 31.65
N LEU A 197 -34.29 8.54 32.12
CA LEU A 197 -34.79 9.66 31.32
C LEU A 197 -33.70 10.69 31.02
N ILE A 198 -32.88 11.03 32.01
CA ILE A 198 -31.77 11.98 31.88
C ILE A 198 -30.76 11.46 30.85
N PHE A 199 -30.34 10.21 31.01
CA PHE A 199 -29.37 9.57 30.14
C PHE A 199 -29.88 9.32 28.72
N LYS A 200 -31.17 9.03 28.56
CA LYS A 200 -31.81 8.99 27.24
C LYS A 200 -31.75 10.35 26.55
N GLY A 201 -31.99 11.44 27.27
CA GLY A 201 -31.83 12.81 26.76
C GLY A 201 -30.41 13.12 26.30
N ILE A 202 -29.40 12.75 27.11
CA ILE A 202 -27.98 12.91 26.77
C ILE A 202 -27.61 12.08 25.54
N ASN A 203 -28.07 10.82 25.46
CA ASN A 203 -27.80 9.96 24.30
C ASN A 203 -28.38 10.54 23.00
N ILE A 204 -29.59 11.13 23.05
CA ILE A 204 -30.20 11.82 21.91
C ILE A 204 -29.39 13.05 21.51
N LEU A 205 -28.93 13.83 22.50
CA LEU A 205 -28.11 15.02 22.24
C LEU A 205 -26.76 14.65 21.59
N VAL A 206 -26.05 13.66 22.12
CA VAL A 206 -24.74 13.22 21.61
C VAL A 206 -24.83 12.58 20.24
N LYS A 207 -25.90 11.82 19.95
CA LYS A 207 -26.14 11.23 18.62
C LYS A 207 -26.72 12.22 17.62
N SER A 208 -27.06 13.45 18.03
CA SER A 208 -27.57 14.47 17.12
C SER A 208 -26.49 14.94 16.14
N LYS A 209 -26.89 15.23 14.90
CA LYS A 209 -25.98 15.80 13.90
C LYS A 209 -25.44 17.17 14.34
N ALA A 210 -26.26 17.96 15.05
CA ALA A 210 -25.86 19.28 15.56
C ALA A 210 -24.66 19.21 16.51
N PHE A 211 -24.61 18.20 17.40
CA PHE A 211 -23.48 17.98 18.29
C PHE A 211 -22.21 17.60 17.53
N GLN A 212 -22.32 16.75 16.50
CA GLN A 212 -21.17 16.42 15.63
C GLN A 212 -20.64 17.64 14.88
N TYR A 213 -21.52 18.48 14.32
CA TYR A 213 -21.12 19.74 13.67
C TYR A 213 -20.48 20.72 14.65
N PHE A 214 -21.01 20.84 15.86
CA PHE A 214 -20.42 21.68 16.90
C PHE A 214 -19.00 21.21 17.25
N MET A 215 -18.79 19.91 17.47
CA MET A 215 -17.47 19.34 17.75
C MET A 215 -16.48 19.55 16.58
N CYS A 216 -16.92 19.33 15.33
CA CYS A 216 -16.10 19.60 14.15
C CYS A 216 -15.71 21.08 14.06
N LYS A 217 -16.66 22.00 14.31
CA LYS A 217 -16.41 23.44 14.26
C LYS A 217 -15.47 23.91 15.39
N CYS A 218 -15.62 23.36 16.59
CA CYS A 218 -14.68 23.60 17.69
C CYS A 218 -13.26 23.10 17.37
N LYS A 219 -13.12 21.94 16.74
CA LYS A 219 -11.81 21.40 16.33
C LYS A 219 -11.13 22.23 15.24
N ILE A 220 -11.91 22.81 14.32
CA ILE A 220 -11.40 23.71 13.26
C ILE A 220 -11.02 25.09 13.84
N SER A 221 -11.70 25.55 14.89
CA SER A 221 -11.44 26.84 15.55
C SER A 221 -10.20 26.86 16.46
N GLN A 222 -9.52 25.72 16.68
CA GLN A 222 -8.34 25.60 17.55
C GLN A 222 -7.17 24.99 16.75
N PRO A 223 -6.37 25.80 16.01
CA PRO A 223 -5.30 25.28 15.16
C PRO A 223 -4.05 24.77 15.92
N TRP A 224 -3.97 24.96 17.24
CA TRP A 224 -2.73 24.81 18.03
C TRP A 224 -2.82 23.81 19.20
N ALA A 225 -3.79 22.90 19.21
CA ALA A 225 -3.77 21.80 20.18
C ALA A 225 -3.05 20.58 19.55
N PRO A 226 -1.88 20.15 20.05
CA PRO A 226 -1.27 18.90 19.61
C PRO A 226 -2.24 17.73 19.86
N PRO A 227 -2.21 16.68 19.04
CA PRO A 227 -3.08 15.52 19.24
C PRO A 227 -2.79 14.93 20.62
N LEU A 228 -3.77 15.03 21.52
CA LEU A 228 -3.76 14.29 22.78
C LEU A 228 -3.59 12.81 22.41
N LEU A 229 -2.40 12.30 22.73
CA LEU A 229 -2.05 10.89 22.71
C LEU A 229 -3.21 10.10 23.32
N SER A 230 -3.79 9.22 22.53
CA SER A 230 -4.63 8.13 23.00
C SER A 230 -3.76 7.19 23.83
N LEU A 231 -3.86 7.30 25.16
CA LEU A 231 -3.65 6.22 26.11
C LEU A 231 -5.02 5.83 26.67
#